data_AF-A0A968T0S8-F1
#
_entry.id   AF-A0A968T0S8-F1
#
_cell.length_a   1.000
_cell.length_b   1.000
_cell.length_c   1.000
_cell.angle_alpha   90.00
_cell.angle_beta   90.00
_cell.angle_gamma   90.00
#
_symmetry.space_group_name_H-M   'P 1'
#
loop_
_entity.id
_entity.type
_entity.pdbx_description
1 polymer ?
#
loop_
_entity_poly.entity_id
_entity_poly.type
_entity_poly.pdbx_seq_one_letter_code
_entity_poly.pdbx_strand_id
1 'polypeptide(L)'
;MSVEVFRTIVQIQPSERKINYHTPIILVGSCFTENIGEKLNYYKFPQSLNPFGITYNPFSAAQSIHQIMDNKQFARGELGFANDLFYSFDHHSKFSDQNPEKCLNKINSSITQANNAMNKAVFLFITLGSAYYYTHKDSGKIVSNCHKLPDSEFNRSLAEMDDIVQAYNNLFIRLIKFNPELQVVFTISPIRHWKDGAHENQVSKAALHLSVEKLCRMFNHVTYFPAYELMLDELRDYRFYEEDMLHPNKTAIDFIWKRFVTAFMGSDTHKIMNEVDKIQLARLHRPFNANTEAFQSFVVQQINKIKYLTEQYPGINLTSEYEYFRSHLGEI
;
A
#
# COMPACT_ATOMS: atom_id res chain seq x y z
N MET A 1 16.57 -35.12 -3.55
CA MET A 1 15.25 -35.35 -2.96
C MET A 1 14.40 -34.13 -3.27
N SER A 2 13.37 -34.26 -4.10
CA SER A 2 12.37 -33.22 -4.26
C SER A 2 11.78 -32.94 -2.88
N VAL A 3 11.91 -31.70 -2.40
CA VAL A 3 11.20 -31.27 -1.19
C VAL A 3 9.72 -31.51 -1.49
N GLU A 4 9.05 -32.42 -0.77
CA GLU A 4 7.61 -32.59 -0.89
C GLU A 4 6.96 -31.28 -0.45
N VAL A 5 6.52 -30.51 -1.43
CA VAL A 5 5.80 -29.27 -1.17
C VAL A 5 4.33 -29.64 -1.00
N PHE A 6 3.85 -29.63 0.25
CA PHE A 6 2.45 -29.93 0.62
C PHE A 6 1.46 -28.79 0.24
N ARG A 7 1.71 -28.06 -0.86
CA ARG A 7 0.82 -27.00 -1.37
C ARG A 7 0.99 -26.81 -2.88
N THR A 8 -0.05 -26.27 -3.52
CA THR A 8 -0.01 -25.89 -4.93
C THR A 8 0.75 -24.58 -5.10
N ILE A 9 1.95 -24.61 -5.66
CA ILE A 9 2.79 -23.42 -5.78
C ILE A 9 2.25 -22.50 -6.88
N VAL A 10 1.75 -21.33 -6.50
CA VAL A 10 1.45 -20.22 -7.41
C VAL A 10 2.76 -19.73 -7.99
N GLN A 11 2.87 -19.67 -9.31
CA GLN A 11 4.07 -19.15 -9.97
C GLN A 11 4.06 -17.62 -9.93
N ILE A 12 5.19 -17.03 -9.56
CA ILE A 12 5.37 -15.58 -9.56
C ILE A 12 6.58 -15.28 -10.43
N GLN A 13 6.37 -14.52 -11.49
CA GLN A 13 7.47 -14.07 -12.33
C GLN A 13 8.32 -13.08 -11.53
N PRO A 14 9.64 -13.30 -11.38
CA PRO A 14 10.51 -12.33 -10.76
C PRO A 14 10.46 -11.02 -11.54
N SER A 15 10.30 -9.90 -10.85
CA SER A 15 10.34 -8.58 -11.49
C SER A 15 11.72 -8.34 -12.10
N GLU A 16 11.76 -7.86 -13.34
CA GLU A 16 13.01 -7.52 -14.04
C GLU A 16 13.75 -6.40 -13.31
N ARG A 17 13.00 -5.38 -12.87
CA ARG A 17 13.50 -4.32 -12.00
C ARG A 17 13.39 -4.74 -10.54
N LYS A 18 14.43 -4.48 -9.74
CA LYS A 18 14.44 -4.82 -8.32
C LYS A 18 14.26 -3.59 -7.42
N ILE A 19 13.57 -3.80 -6.30
CA ILE A 19 13.44 -2.84 -5.21
C ILE A 19 14.70 -2.86 -4.36
N ASN A 20 15.22 -1.67 -4.09
CA ASN A 20 16.28 -1.40 -3.12
C ASN A 20 15.99 -0.06 -2.39
N TYR A 21 16.89 0.37 -1.52
CA TYR A 21 16.72 1.58 -0.72
C TYR A 21 16.80 2.91 -1.48
N HIS A 22 17.09 2.88 -2.78
CA HIS A 22 17.06 4.04 -3.69
C HIS A 22 15.85 4.02 -4.62
N THR A 23 14.87 3.14 -4.35
CA THR A 23 13.71 2.88 -5.20
C THR A 23 12.46 3.42 -4.52
N PRO A 24 12.04 4.68 -4.74
CA PRO A 24 10.79 5.17 -4.17
C PRO A 24 9.60 4.39 -4.73
N ILE A 25 8.70 3.99 -3.84
CA ILE A 25 7.52 3.19 -4.15
C ILE A 25 6.27 4.01 -3.86
N ILE A 26 5.27 3.93 -4.73
CA ILE A 26 3.92 4.40 -4.42
C ILE A 26 3.00 3.21 -4.35
N LEU A 27 2.17 3.16 -3.31
CA LEU A 27 1.16 2.13 -3.16
C LEU A 27 -0.21 2.78 -3.06
N VAL A 28 -1.15 2.35 -3.91
CA VAL A 28 -2.54 2.79 -3.94
C VAL A 28 -3.45 1.58 -3.91
N GLY A 29 -4.47 1.56 -3.06
CA GLY A 29 -5.53 0.56 -3.14
C GLY A 29 -6.14 0.16 -1.81
N SER A 30 -6.59 -1.09 -1.76
CA SER A 30 -7.37 -1.64 -0.64
C SER A 30 -6.61 -1.67 0.70
N CYS A 31 -7.27 -2.08 1.78
CA CYS A 31 -6.64 -2.32 3.08
C CYS A 31 -5.47 -3.30 3.02
N PHE A 32 -5.44 -4.25 2.07
CA PHE A 32 -4.27 -5.12 1.89
C PHE A 32 -2.99 -4.34 1.53
N THR A 33 -3.13 -3.19 0.85
CA THR A 33 -2.01 -2.29 0.56
C THR A 33 -1.35 -1.78 1.85
N GLU A 34 -2.14 -1.49 2.89
CA GLU A 34 -1.60 -1.02 4.18
C GLU A 34 -0.72 -2.11 4.82
N ASN A 35 -1.12 -3.38 4.76
CA ASN A 35 -0.30 -4.49 5.29
C ASN A 35 1.08 -4.58 4.62
N ILE A 36 1.15 -4.47 3.29
CA ILE A 36 2.43 -4.52 2.56
C ILE A 36 3.21 -3.21 2.77
N GLY A 37 2.52 -2.08 2.80
CA GLY A 37 3.11 -0.79 3.12
C GLY A 37 3.74 -0.76 4.52
N GLU A 38 3.09 -1.34 5.52
CA GLU A 38 3.64 -1.47 6.88
C GLU A 38 4.90 -2.33 6.90
N LYS A 39 4.95 -3.41 6.11
CA LYS A 39 6.19 -4.20 5.94
C LYS A 39 7.31 -3.38 5.32
N LEU A 40 7.01 -2.65 4.25
CA LEU A 40 7.98 -1.74 3.62
C LEU A 40 8.47 -0.67 4.61
N ASN A 41 7.57 -0.10 5.42
CA ASN A 41 7.89 0.87 6.45
C ASN A 41 8.77 0.27 7.56
N TYR A 42 8.44 -0.94 8.03
CA TYR A 42 9.23 -1.65 9.04
C TYR A 42 10.69 -1.80 8.59
N TYR A 43 10.89 -2.18 7.33
CA TYR A 43 12.20 -2.32 6.70
C TYR A 43 12.80 -1.01 6.17
N LYS A 44 12.15 0.14 6.39
CA LYS A 44 12.60 1.50 6.02
C LYS A 44 12.76 1.76 4.52
N PHE A 45 11.96 1.10 3.67
CA PHE A 45 11.94 1.44 2.25
C PHE A 45 11.27 2.80 2.02
N PRO A 46 11.80 3.63 1.11
CA PRO A 46 11.18 4.91 0.76
C PRO A 46 9.85 4.66 0.04
N GLN A 47 8.74 5.06 0.65
CA GLN A 47 7.41 4.83 0.09
C GLN A 47 6.44 5.99 0.33
N SER A 48 5.40 6.04 -0.50
CA SER A 48 4.17 6.80 -0.28
C SER A 48 2.99 5.82 -0.26
N LEU A 49 2.38 5.65 0.91
CA LEU A 49 1.34 4.65 1.17
C LEU A 49 -0.05 5.32 1.18
N ASN A 50 -0.90 4.90 0.24
CA ASN A 50 -2.31 5.31 0.11
C ASN A 50 -2.50 6.82 0.34
N PRO A 51 -2.05 7.69 -0.59
CA PRO A 51 -2.12 9.15 -0.44
C PRO A 51 -3.56 9.70 -0.35
N PHE A 52 -4.54 8.94 -0.85
CA PHE A 52 -5.97 9.24 -0.71
C PHE A 52 -6.65 8.36 0.36
N GLY A 53 -5.87 7.51 1.01
CA GLY A 53 -6.35 6.46 1.90
C GLY A 53 -6.80 5.22 1.15
N ILE A 54 -7.50 4.34 1.85
CA ILE A 54 -7.91 3.06 1.31
C ILE A 54 -8.94 3.27 0.22
N THR A 55 -8.66 2.72 -0.97
CA THR A 55 -9.53 2.78 -2.14
C THR A 55 -9.70 1.38 -2.73
N TYR A 56 -10.95 0.96 -2.93
CA TYR A 56 -11.23 -0.42 -3.36
C TYR A 56 -11.51 -0.53 -4.86
N ASN A 57 -12.20 0.45 -5.43
CA ASN A 57 -12.69 0.36 -6.80
C ASN A 57 -11.69 0.91 -7.82
N PRO A 58 -11.66 0.36 -9.04
CA PRO A 58 -10.67 0.72 -10.05
C PRO A 58 -10.74 2.19 -10.48
N PHE A 59 -11.94 2.76 -10.56
CA PHE A 59 -12.13 4.14 -11.04
C PHE A 59 -11.59 5.16 -10.04
N SER A 60 -11.90 5.02 -8.75
CA SER A 60 -11.36 5.88 -7.71
C SER A 60 -9.84 5.73 -7.57
N ALA A 61 -9.31 4.50 -7.72
CA ALA A 61 -7.87 4.27 -7.71
C ALA A 61 -7.20 5.03 -8.87
N ALA A 62 -7.70 4.90 -10.10
CA ALA A 62 -7.20 5.64 -11.25
C ALA A 62 -7.33 7.17 -11.07
N GLN A 63 -8.47 7.63 -10.56
CA GLN A 63 -8.73 9.05 -10.32
C GLN A 63 -7.76 9.66 -9.30
N SER A 64 -7.44 8.95 -8.22
CA SER A 64 -6.46 9.42 -7.23
C SER A 64 -5.07 9.58 -7.86
N ILE A 65 -4.66 8.66 -8.74
CA ILE A 65 -3.37 8.75 -9.43
C ILE A 65 -3.35 9.95 -10.38
N HIS A 66 -4.43 10.21 -11.12
CA HIS A 66 -4.55 11.43 -11.91
C HIS A 66 -4.40 12.70 -11.05
N GLN A 67 -5.09 12.76 -9.91
CA GLN A 67 -5.02 13.92 -9.01
C GLN A 67 -3.62 14.09 -8.39
N ILE A 68 -2.92 12.98 -8.09
CA ILE A 68 -1.52 13.02 -7.69
C ILE A 68 -0.68 13.62 -8.80
N MET A 69 -0.78 13.15 -10.04
CA MET A 69 0.02 13.65 -11.17
C MET A 69 -0.23 15.14 -11.43
N ASP A 70 -1.48 15.58 -11.30
CA ASP A 70 -1.88 16.97 -11.49
C ASP A 70 -1.55 17.87 -10.29
N ASN A 71 -1.02 17.29 -9.20
CA ASN A 71 -0.81 17.96 -7.93
C ASN A 71 -2.05 18.74 -7.46
N LYS A 72 -3.24 18.14 -7.64
CA LYS A 72 -4.53 18.82 -7.46
C LYS A 72 -4.65 19.36 -6.03
N GLN A 73 -4.86 20.66 -5.91
CA GLN A 73 -5.18 21.30 -4.63
C GLN A 73 -6.70 21.37 -4.46
N PHE A 74 -7.20 20.80 -3.37
CA PHE A 74 -8.60 20.85 -3.00
C PHE A 74 -8.91 22.16 -2.27
N ALA A 75 -10.08 22.72 -2.56
CA ALA A 75 -10.61 23.90 -1.91
C ALA A 75 -11.81 23.56 -1.01
N ARG A 76 -12.16 24.49 -0.10
CA ARG A 76 -13.27 24.32 0.84
C ARG A 76 -14.61 23.97 0.18
N GLY A 77 -14.88 24.51 -1.01
CA GLY A 77 -16.11 24.23 -1.77
C GLY A 77 -16.19 22.80 -2.32
N GLU A 78 -15.11 22.02 -2.26
CA GLU A 78 -15.08 20.61 -2.65
C GLU A 78 -15.24 19.67 -1.46
N LEU A 79 -15.37 20.21 -0.24
CA LEU A 79 -15.64 19.42 0.95
C LEU A 79 -17.15 19.30 1.19
N GLY A 80 -17.60 18.08 1.46
CA GLY A 80 -18.89 17.82 2.08
C GLY A 80 -18.79 17.99 3.61
N PHE A 81 -19.94 18.08 4.26
CA PHE A 81 -20.05 18.10 5.72
C PHE A 81 -21.17 17.16 6.17
N ALA A 82 -20.84 16.18 7.00
CA ALA A 82 -21.78 15.23 7.58
C ALA A 82 -21.17 14.59 8.82
N ASN A 83 -22.01 14.15 9.77
CA ASN A 83 -21.56 13.52 11.02
C ASN A 83 -20.52 14.37 11.77
N ASP A 84 -20.72 15.69 11.81
CA ASP A 84 -19.81 16.69 12.38
C ASP A 84 -18.39 16.72 11.80
N LEU A 85 -18.19 16.15 10.61
CA LEU A 85 -16.90 16.07 9.94
C LEU A 85 -16.97 16.66 8.54
N PHE A 86 -15.95 17.43 8.18
CA PHE A 86 -15.65 17.77 6.80
C PHE A 86 -14.97 16.59 6.12
N TYR A 87 -15.39 16.29 4.89
CA TYR A 87 -14.89 15.16 4.13
C TYR A 87 -14.82 15.46 2.63
N SER A 88 -14.07 14.63 1.91
CA SER A 88 -14.06 14.61 0.44
C SER A 88 -14.43 13.20 -0.03
N PHE A 89 -15.34 13.09 -1.00
CA PHE A 89 -15.73 11.80 -1.57
C PHE A 89 -14.56 11.03 -2.22
N ASP A 90 -13.49 11.74 -2.59
CA ASP A 90 -12.29 11.14 -3.18
C ASP A 90 -11.38 10.50 -2.13
N HIS A 91 -11.56 10.85 -0.83
CA HIS A 91 -10.63 10.48 0.24
C HIS A 91 -11.26 9.55 1.27
N HIS A 92 -10.45 8.66 1.84
CA HIS A 92 -10.82 7.88 3.00
C HIS A 92 -11.11 8.77 4.22
N SER A 93 -11.97 8.30 5.12
CA SER A 93 -12.34 9.00 6.35
C SER A 93 -11.17 9.35 7.29
N LYS A 94 -9.96 8.81 7.05
CA LYS A 94 -8.73 9.20 7.78
C LYS A 94 -8.34 10.67 7.53
N PHE A 95 -8.80 11.25 6.43
CA PHE A 95 -8.58 12.65 6.08
C PHE A 95 -9.64 13.60 6.65
N SER A 96 -10.79 13.06 7.08
CA SER A 96 -11.88 13.86 7.60
C SER A 96 -11.49 14.53 8.92
N ASP A 97 -12.04 15.71 9.18
CA ASP A 97 -11.76 16.50 10.38
C ASP A 97 -12.94 17.43 10.70
N GLN A 98 -13.12 17.77 11.98
CA GLN A 98 -14.15 18.74 12.39
C GLN A 98 -13.79 20.16 11.92
N ASN A 99 -12.49 20.44 11.70
CA ASN A 99 -12.03 21.70 11.16
C ASN A 99 -11.73 21.55 9.64
N PRO A 100 -12.39 22.34 8.77
CA PRO A 100 -12.23 22.22 7.33
C PRO A 100 -10.79 22.52 6.87
N GLU A 101 -10.10 23.47 7.51
CA GLU A 101 -8.72 23.81 7.16
C GLU A 101 -7.76 22.67 7.54
N LYS A 102 -8.01 21.96 8.65
CA LYS A 102 -7.23 20.76 9.00
C LYS A 102 -7.48 19.62 8.02
N CYS A 103 -8.73 19.43 7.58
CA CYS A 103 -9.08 18.46 6.55
C CYS A 103 -8.35 18.76 5.22
N LEU A 104 -8.44 20.00 4.73
CA LEU A 104 -7.74 20.46 3.52
C LEU A 104 -6.23 20.29 3.65
N ASN A 105 -5.65 20.67 4.79
CA ASN A 105 -4.21 20.52 5.02
C ASN A 105 -3.76 19.05 4.95
N LYS A 106 -4.51 18.12 5.56
CA LYS A 106 -4.23 16.67 5.46
C LYS A 106 -4.27 16.21 3.99
N ILE A 107 -5.32 16.58 3.26
CA ILE A 107 -5.52 16.22 1.85
C ILE A 107 -4.39 16.77 0.97
N ASN A 108 -4.23 18.09 0.96
CA ASN A 108 -3.33 18.79 0.06
C ASN A 108 -1.85 18.49 0.35
N SER A 109 -1.48 18.35 1.62
CA SER A 109 -0.12 17.93 1.98
C SER A 109 0.19 16.50 1.51
N SER A 110 -0.76 15.58 1.65
CA SER A 110 -0.57 14.20 1.18
C SER A 110 -0.45 14.12 -0.34
N ILE A 111 -1.29 14.85 -1.08
CA ILE A 111 -1.20 14.95 -2.55
C ILE A 111 0.16 15.52 -2.98
N THR A 112 0.60 16.62 -2.36
CA THR A 112 1.87 17.27 -2.69
C THR A 112 3.06 16.35 -2.42
N GLN A 113 3.06 15.65 -1.28
CA GLN A 113 4.10 14.67 -0.96
C GLN A 113 4.10 13.50 -1.94
N ALA A 114 2.92 12.99 -2.30
CA ALA A 114 2.79 11.90 -3.27
C ALA A 114 3.18 12.32 -4.69
N ASN A 115 2.88 13.55 -5.12
CA ASN A 115 3.31 14.07 -6.42
C ASN A 115 4.85 14.15 -6.49
N ASN A 116 5.48 14.69 -5.45
CA ASN A 116 6.94 14.74 -5.35
C ASN A 116 7.57 13.34 -5.37
N ALA A 117 6.95 12.37 -4.70
CA ALA A 117 7.38 10.97 -4.75
C ALA A 117 7.17 10.35 -6.14
N MET A 118 6.05 10.62 -6.80
CA MET A 118 5.66 10.01 -8.09
C MET A 118 6.64 10.38 -9.20
N ASN A 119 7.19 11.59 -9.18
CA ASN A 119 8.23 12.05 -10.11
C ASN A 119 9.51 11.22 -10.04
N LYS A 120 9.80 10.60 -8.89
CA LYS A 120 11.02 9.79 -8.65
C LYS A 120 10.70 8.32 -8.45
N ALA A 121 9.42 7.96 -8.47
CA ALA A 121 8.96 6.62 -8.18
C ALA A 121 9.45 5.67 -9.27
N VAL A 122 9.84 4.49 -8.84
CA VAL A 122 10.23 3.40 -9.73
C VAL A 122 9.10 2.40 -9.86
N PHE A 123 8.33 2.20 -8.78
CA PHE A 123 7.19 1.32 -8.76
C PHE A 123 5.92 2.06 -8.32
N LEU A 124 4.84 1.79 -9.02
CA LEU A 124 3.47 2.09 -8.60
C LEU A 124 2.71 0.77 -8.43
N PHE A 125 2.42 0.41 -7.19
CA PHE A 125 1.57 -0.74 -6.87
C PHE A 125 0.12 -0.31 -6.76
N ILE A 126 -0.76 -1.03 -7.46
CA ILE A 126 -2.19 -0.78 -7.48
C ILE A 126 -2.93 -2.04 -7.02
N THR A 127 -3.49 -1.99 -5.81
CA THR A 127 -4.24 -3.11 -5.22
C THR A 127 -5.74 -2.91 -5.35
N LEU A 128 -6.38 -3.62 -6.28
CA LEU A 128 -7.82 -3.51 -6.49
C LEU A 128 -8.60 -4.43 -5.54
N GLY A 129 -9.59 -3.86 -4.85
CA GLY A 129 -10.41 -4.56 -3.87
C GLY A 129 -11.68 -5.13 -4.47
N SER A 130 -12.47 -4.29 -5.15
CA SER A 130 -13.78 -4.64 -5.67
C SER A 130 -14.05 -3.92 -7.00
N ALA A 131 -14.69 -4.59 -7.95
CA ALA A 131 -15.21 -3.95 -9.16
C ALA A 131 -16.52 -3.17 -8.90
N TYR A 132 -17.14 -3.33 -7.72
CA TYR A 132 -18.28 -2.49 -7.36
C TYR A 132 -17.83 -1.07 -7.00
N TYR A 133 -18.56 -0.09 -7.52
CA TYR A 133 -18.36 1.31 -7.24
C TYR A 133 -19.69 1.98 -6.92
N TYR A 134 -19.60 3.15 -6.28
CA TYR A 134 -20.74 3.93 -5.86
C TYR A 134 -20.70 5.30 -6.53
N THR A 135 -21.83 5.73 -7.05
CA THR A 135 -22.02 7.06 -7.63
C THR A 135 -22.94 7.86 -6.72
N HIS A 136 -22.50 9.02 -6.26
CA HIS A 136 -23.34 9.93 -5.50
C HIS A 136 -24.42 10.53 -6.40
N LYS A 137 -25.69 10.41 -6.02
CA LYS A 137 -26.83 10.71 -6.88
C LYS A 137 -26.87 12.18 -7.32
N ASP A 138 -26.65 13.11 -6.39
CA ASP A 138 -26.82 14.54 -6.69
C ASP A 138 -25.68 15.08 -7.56
N SER A 139 -24.46 14.58 -7.37
CA SER A 139 -23.28 15.07 -8.09
C SER A 139 -22.96 14.26 -9.34
N GLY A 140 -23.51 13.05 -9.48
CA GLY A 140 -23.18 12.10 -10.54
C GLY A 140 -21.75 11.56 -10.48
N LYS A 141 -20.99 11.85 -9.41
CA LYS A 141 -19.58 11.47 -9.29
C LYS A 141 -19.43 10.08 -8.69
N ILE A 142 -18.50 9.29 -9.23
CA ILE A 142 -18.01 8.08 -8.57
C ILE A 142 -17.24 8.49 -7.32
N VAL A 143 -17.53 7.86 -6.19
CA VAL A 143 -16.92 8.17 -4.88
C VAL A 143 -16.00 7.05 -4.43
N SER A 144 -14.90 7.42 -3.77
CA SER A 144 -13.99 6.46 -3.12
C SER A 144 -14.52 6.01 -1.76
N ASN A 145 -15.22 6.89 -1.04
CA ASN A 145 -15.78 6.62 0.28
C ASN A 145 -17.13 7.32 0.46
N CYS A 146 -18.15 6.61 0.94
CA CYS A 146 -19.49 7.16 1.16
C CYS A 146 -19.62 7.92 2.50
N HIS A 147 -18.58 7.95 3.34
CA HIS A 147 -18.52 8.69 4.61
C HIS A 147 -19.67 8.41 5.59
N LYS A 148 -20.19 7.16 5.56
CA LYS A 148 -21.33 6.70 6.35
C LYS A 148 -22.61 7.54 6.14
N LEU A 149 -22.74 8.16 4.98
CA LEU A 149 -24.00 8.74 4.53
C LEU A 149 -25.02 7.63 4.22
N PRO A 150 -26.33 7.94 4.22
CA PRO A 150 -27.38 7.00 3.86
C PRO A 150 -27.14 6.33 2.51
N ASP A 151 -27.30 4.99 2.45
CA ASP A 151 -27.15 4.22 1.21
C ASP A 151 -28.10 4.72 0.10
N SER A 152 -29.22 5.35 0.46
CA SER A 152 -30.17 5.97 -0.48
C SER A 152 -29.59 7.12 -1.30
N GLU A 153 -28.47 7.73 -0.89
CA GLU A 153 -27.80 8.81 -1.62
C GLU A 153 -26.88 8.29 -2.75
N PHE A 154 -26.69 6.98 -2.85
CA PHE A 154 -25.75 6.38 -3.80
C PHE A 154 -26.43 5.38 -4.73
N ASN A 155 -25.90 5.31 -5.94
CA ASN A 155 -26.16 4.22 -6.88
C ASN A 155 -24.97 3.29 -6.87
N ARG A 156 -25.19 2.01 -6.58
CA ARG A 156 -24.16 0.97 -6.64
C ARG A 156 -24.19 0.31 -8.01
N SER A 157 -23.04 0.17 -8.64
CA SER A 157 -22.89 -0.47 -9.95
C SER A 157 -21.69 -1.41 -9.96
N LEU A 158 -21.75 -2.47 -10.77
CA LEU A 158 -20.60 -3.31 -11.08
C LEU A 158 -19.86 -2.69 -12.26
N ALA A 159 -18.55 -2.50 -12.15
CA ALA A 159 -17.74 -2.00 -13.25
C ALA A 159 -17.63 -3.04 -14.37
N GLU A 160 -17.90 -2.60 -15.60
CA GLU A 160 -17.63 -3.39 -16.79
C GLU A 160 -16.14 -3.42 -17.10
N MET A 161 -15.67 -4.55 -17.63
CA MET A 161 -14.26 -4.76 -17.94
C MET A 161 -13.70 -3.70 -18.88
N ASP A 162 -14.42 -3.35 -19.94
CA ASP A 162 -13.96 -2.39 -20.93
C ASP A 162 -13.87 -0.96 -20.37
N ASP A 163 -14.75 -0.58 -19.44
CA ASP A 163 -14.70 0.72 -18.76
C ASP A 163 -13.44 0.83 -17.88
N ILE A 164 -13.13 -0.24 -17.12
CA ILE A 164 -11.90 -0.30 -16.32
C ILE A 164 -10.68 -0.17 -17.23
N VAL A 165 -10.62 -0.95 -18.30
CA VAL A 165 -9.50 -0.95 -19.24
C VAL A 165 -9.35 0.42 -19.89
N GLN A 166 -10.44 1.08 -20.27
CA GLN A 166 -10.41 2.43 -20.84
C GLN A 166 -9.87 3.46 -19.83
N ALA A 167 -10.35 3.42 -18.58
CA ALA A 167 -9.89 4.32 -17.53
C ALA A 167 -8.37 4.19 -17.31
N TYR A 168 -7.86 2.96 -17.23
CA TYR A 168 -6.43 2.71 -17.04
C TYR A 168 -5.59 2.96 -18.30
N ASN A 169 -6.11 2.71 -19.50
CA ASN A 169 -5.44 3.09 -20.74
C ASN A 169 -5.20 4.60 -20.80
N ASN A 170 -6.21 5.41 -20.46
CA ASN A 170 -6.08 6.86 -20.39
C ASN A 170 -5.07 7.30 -19.31
N LEU A 171 -5.08 6.61 -18.17
CA LEU A 171 -4.10 6.81 -17.11
C LEU A 171 -2.67 6.51 -17.55
N PHE A 172 -2.43 5.35 -18.17
CA PHE A 172 -1.09 4.92 -18.58
C PHE A 172 -0.51 5.80 -19.69
N ILE A 173 -1.32 6.27 -20.64
CA ILE A 173 -0.88 7.25 -21.66
C ILE A 173 -0.34 8.53 -20.99
N ARG A 174 -0.97 8.98 -19.89
CA ARG A 174 -0.48 10.13 -19.13
C ARG A 174 0.73 9.77 -18.27
N LEU A 175 0.72 8.61 -17.60
CA LEU A 175 1.81 8.19 -16.72
C LEU A 175 3.13 8.01 -17.46
N ILE A 176 3.12 7.42 -18.66
CA ILE A 176 4.34 7.25 -19.48
C ILE A 176 4.98 8.61 -19.79
N LYS A 177 4.18 9.66 -20.02
CA LYS A 177 4.70 11.01 -20.27
C LYS A 177 5.23 11.67 -19.00
N PHE A 178 4.61 11.36 -17.85
CA PHE A 178 4.96 11.94 -16.56
C PHE A 178 6.21 11.30 -15.95
N ASN A 179 6.31 9.98 -16.00
CA ASN A 179 7.44 9.20 -15.51
C ASN A 179 7.61 7.95 -16.41
N PRO A 180 8.43 8.04 -17.48
CA PRO A 180 8.62 6.96 -18.46
C PRO A 180 9.20 5.67 -17.89
N GLU A 181 9.90 5.77 -16.76
CA GLU A 181 10.62 4.66 -16.12
C GLU A 181 9.75 3.91 -15.10
N LEU A 182 8.54 4.40 -14.82
CA LEU A 182 7.65 3.86 -13.80
C LEU A 182 7.14 2.47 -14.19
N GLN A 183 7.41 1.48 -13.34
CA GLN A 183 6.82 0.14 -13.44
C GLN A 183 5.51 0.11 -12.67
N VAL A 184 4.44 -0.31 -13.32
CA VAL A 184 3.14 -0.48 -12.67
C VAL A 184 2.93 -1.95 -12.35
N VAL A 185 2.55 -2.23 -11.10
CA VAL A 185 2.25 -3.58 -10.65
C VAL A 185 0.85 -3.61 -10.09
N PHE A 186 -0.05 -4.32 -10.77
CA PHE A 186 -1.35 -4.64 -10.22
C PHE A 186 -1.26 -5.79 -9.23
N THR A 187 -2.14 -5.79 -8.25
CA THR A 187 -2.49 -6.98 -7.47
C THR A 187 -3.99 -6.93 -7.18
N ILE A 188 -4.63 -8.09 -7.15
CA ILE A 188 -6.00 -8.19 -6.64
C ILE A 188 -5.92 -8.44 -5.14
N SER A 189 -6.71 -7.71 -4.36
CA SER A 189 -6.72 -7.86 -2.91
C SER A 189 -7.19 -9.26 -2.52
N PRO A 190 -6.48 -9.99 -1.63
CA PRO A 190 -6.92 -11.28 -1.11
C PRO A 190 -8.11 -11.16 -0.13
N ILE A 191 -8.48 -9.95 0.26
CA ILE A 191 -9.58 -9.70 1.19
C ILE A 191 -10.92 -9.97 0.49
N ARG A 192 -11.80 -10.68 1.21
CA ARG A 192 -13.13 -11.06 0.75
C ARG A 192 -14.12 -9.93 1.05
N HIS A 193 -14.68 -9.33 -0.01
CA HIS A 193 -15.72 -8.30 0.13
C HIS A 193 -17.09 -8.95 0.30
N TRP A 194 -17.41 -9.35 1.52
CA TRP A 194 -18.58 -10.19 1.81
C TRP A 194 -19.90 -9.45 1.97
N LYS A 195 -19.89 -8.10 2.03
CA LYS A 195 -21.09 -7.27 2.23
C LYS A 195 -22.21 -7.64 1.25
N ASP A 196 -21.83 -8.01 0.03
CA ASP A 196 -22.76 -8.28 -1.06
C ASP A 196 -22.98 -9.78 -1.32
N GLY A 197 -22.28 -10.66 -0.60
CA GLY A 197 -22.37 -12.10 -0.78
C GLY A 197 -21.16 -12.74 -1.46
N ALA A 198 -21.12 -14.07 -1.40
CA ALA A 198 -20.04 -14.88 -1.90
C ALA A 198 -19.87 -14.78 -3.42
N HIS A 199 -21.00 -14.84 -4.13
CA HIS A 199 -21.04 -14.88 -5.58
C HIS A 199 -20.61 -13.54 -6.17
N GLU A 200 -21.12 -12.45 -5.61
CA GLU A 200 -20.86 -11.06 -5.96
C GLU A 200 -19.38 -10.73 -5.76
N ASN A 201 -18.78 -11.21 -4.66
CA ASN A 201 -17.34 -11.10 -4.48
C ASN A 201 -16.58 -11.82 -5.61
N GLN A 202 -16.98 -13.03 -5.99
CA GLN A 202 -16.29 -13.76 -7.07
C GLN A 202 -16.45 -13.08 -8.43
N VAL A 203 -17.67 -12.63 -8.77
CA VAL A 203 -17.95 -11.88 -10.00
C VAL A 203 -17.10 -10.60 -10.06
N SER A 204 -17.05 -9.86 -8.94
CA SER A 204 -16.22 -8.67 -8.80
C SER A 204 -14.73 -8.95 -9.02
N LYS A 205 -14.17 -9.98 -8.36
CA LYS A 205 -12.75 -10.37 -8.56
C LYS A 205 -12.49 -10.81 -10.00
N ALA A 206 -13.38 -11.58 -10.61
CA ALA A 206 -13.25 -12.01 -12.00
C ALA A 206 -13.20 -10.82 -12.96
N ALA A 207 -14.06 -9.82 -12.79
CA ALA A 207 -14.02 -8.59 -13.60
C ALA A 207 -12.69 -7.85 -13.46
N LEU A 208 -12.15 -7.75 -12.24
CA LEU A 208 -10.84 -7.13 -12.01
C LEU A 208 -9.71 -7.93 -12.65
N HIS A 209 -9.69 -9.26 -12.51
CA HIS A 209 -8.67 -10.11 -13.12
C HIS A 209 -8.66 -10.00 -14.64
N LEU A 210 -9.83 -10.07 -15.28
CA LEU A 210 -9.94 -9.92 -16.74
C LEU A 210 -9.43 -8.55 -17.21
N SER A 211 -9.77 -7.49 -16.47
CA SER A 211 -9.33 -6.13 -16.79
C SER A 211 -7.82 -5.97 -16.65
N VAL A 212 -7.23 -6.45 -15.54
CA VAL A 212 -5.79 -6.41 -15.28
C VAL A 212 -5.03 -7.23 -16.32
N GLU A 213 -5.51 -8.43 -16.66
CA GLU A 213 -4.89 -9.27 -17.69
C GLU A 213 -4.84 -8.56 -19.04
N LYS A 214 -5.94 -7.91 -19.46
CA LYS A 214 -5.97 -7.11 -20.70
C LYS A 214 -4.98 -5.96 -20.65
N LEU A 215 -4.88 -5.24 -19.52
CA LEU A 215 -3.92 -4.14 -19.34
C LEU A 215 -2.45 -4.62 -19.38
N CYS A 216 -2.12 -5.73 -18.72
CA CYS A 216 -0.78 -6.32 -18.76
C CYS A 216 -0.37 -6.71 -20.19
N ARG A 217 -1.30 -7.20 -21.00
CA ARG A 217 -1.03 -7.52 -22.43
C ARG A 217 -0.87 -6.28 -23.30
N MET A 218 -1.53 -5.19 -22.95
CA MET A 218 -1.47 -3.93 -23.70
C MET A 218 -0.20 -3.12 -23.40
N PHE A 219 0.39 -3.28 -22.21
CA PHE A 219 1.48 -2.43 -21.73
C PHE A 219 2.62 -3.24 -21.09
N ASN A 220 3.80 -3.18 -21.71
CA ASN A 220 4.96 -3.98 -21.32
C ASN A 220 5.51 -3.65 -19.91
N HIS A 221 5.25 -2.43 -19.41
CA HIS A 221 5.68 -1.94 -18.09
C HIS A 221 4.61 -2.16 -17.01
N VAL A 222 3.54 -2.88 -17.34
CA VAL A 222 2.44 -3.23 -16.43
C VAL A 222 2.52 -4.73 -16.16
N THR A 223 2.62 -5.11 -14.89
CA THR A 223 2.71 -6.50 -14.46
C THR A 223 1.70 -6.81 -13.37
N TYR A 224 1.59 -8.10 -13.01
CA TYR A 224 0.67 -8.58 -11.99
C TYR A 224 1.40 -9.36 -10.89
N PHE A 225 1.12 -9.03 -9.63
CA PHE A 225 1.53 -9.81 -8.46
C PHE A 225 0.32 -10.58 -7.89
N PRO A 226 0.40 -11.92 -7.77
CA PRO A 226 -0.77 -12.75 -7.49
C PRO A 226 -1.07 -12.92 -5.99
N ALA A 227 -1.32 -11.82 -5.27
CA ALA A 227 -1.61 -11.90 -3.82
C ALA A 227 -2.93 -12.64 -3.51
N TYR A 228 -3.94 -12.50 -4.38
CA TYR A 228 -5.23 -13.16 -4.24
C TYR A 228 -5.09 -14.68 -4.36
N GLU A 229 -4.37 -15.15 -5.38
CA GLU A 229 -4.12 -16.56 -5.65
C GLU A 229 -3.22 -17.17 -4.57
N LEU A 230 -2.21 -16.45 -4.09
CA LEU A 230 -1.41 -16.91 -2.93
C LEU A 230 -2.31 -17.18 -1.71
N MET A 231 -3.31 -16.33 -1.48
CA MET A 231 -4.25 -16.54 -0.38
C MET A 231 -5.15 -17.75 -0.64
N LEU A 232 -5.73 -17.87 -1.83
CA LEU A 232 -6.73 -18.91 -2.09
C LEU A 232 -6.17 -20.30 -2.38
N ASP A 233 -5.00 -20.37 -3.02
CA ASP A 233 -4.44 -21.63 -3.52
C ASP A 233 -3.31 -22.18 -2.63
N GLU A 234 -2.52 -21.31 -1.98
CA GLU A 234 -1.47 -21.72 -1.05
C GLU A 234 -1.88 -21.62 0.43
N LEU A 235 -2.79 -20.69 0.77
CA LEU A 235 -3.23 -20.40 2.14
C LEU A 235 -4.73 -20.62 2.35
N ARG A 236 -5.28 -21.66 1.72
CA ARG A 236 -6.73 -21.91 1.60
C ARG A 236 -7.51 -22.10 2.91
N ASP A 237 -6.84 -22.32 4.03
CA ASP A 237 -7.45 -22.69 5.32
C ASP A 237 -7.84 -21.46 6.16
N TYR A 238 -8.97 -21.53 6.90
CA TYR A 238 -9.43 -20.46 7.78
C TYR A 238 -8.42 -20.03 8.85
N ARG A 239 -7.46 -20.89 9.21
CA ARG A 239 -6.33 -20.55 10.09
C ARG A 239 -5.47 -19.38 9.59
N PHE A 240 -5.61 -18.99 8.33
CA PHE A 240 -4.91 -17.88 7.70
C PHE A 240 -5.74 -16.59 7.63
N TYR A 241 -6.96 -16.61 8.18
CA TYR A 241 -7.82 -15.44 8.29
C TYR A 241 -7.84 -14.93 9.74
N GLU A 242 -8.18 -13.66 9.90
CA GLU A 242 -8.53 -13.05 11.18
C GLU A 242 -9.91 -13.55 11.65
N GLU A 243 -10.34 -13.15 12.85
CA GLU A 243 -11.60 -13.59 13.48
C GLU A 243 -12.85 -13.35 12.62
N ASP A 244 -12.80 -12.36 11.72
CA ASP A 244 -13.89 -12.07 10.80
C ASP A 244 -14.00 -13.03 9.60
N MET A 245 -13.02 -13.93 9.42
CA MET A 245 -12.96 -14.91 8.32
C MET A 245 -12.85 -14.28 6.91
N LEU A 246 -12.54 -12.98 6.83
CA LEU A 246 -12.47 -12.20 5.58
C LEU A 246 -11.08 -11.62 5.34
N HIS A 247 -10.44 -11.10 6.39
CA HIS A 247 -9.10 -10.51 6.30
C HIS A 247 -8.02 -11.57 6.50
N PRO A 248 -6.94 -11.56 5.71
CA PRO A 248 -5.77 -12.39 5.98
C PRO A 248 -5.14 -12.00 7.31
N ASN A 249 -4.73 -13.00 8.11
CA ASN A 249 -4.05 -12.74 9.36
C ASN A 249 -2.55 -12.50 9.20
N LYS A 250 -1.89 -12.16 10.30
CA LYS A 250 -0.44 -11.90 10.33
C LYS A 250 0.39 -13.01 9.66
N THR A 251 0.04 -14.29 9.85
CA THR A 251 0.78 -15.41 9.24
C THR A 251 0.64 -15.39 7.72
N ALA A 252 -0.57 -15.12 7.21
CA ALA A 252 -0.82 -14.99 5.78
C ALA A 252 -0.10 -13.78 5.18
N ILE A 253 -0.16 -12.63 5.85
CA ILE A 253 0.55 -11.41 5.44
C ILE A 253 2.06 -11.65 5.42
N ASP A 254 2.63 -12.28 6.46
CA ASP A 254 4.06 -12.62 6.52
C ASP A 254 4.47 -13.57 5.39
N PHE A 255 3.58 -14.51 5.01
CA PHE A 255 3.81 -15.40 3.89
C PHE A 255 3.80 -14.66 2.54
N ILE A 256 2.77 -13.86 2.27
CA ILE A 256 2.67 -13.08 1.03
C ILE A 256 3.82 -12.07 0.93
N TRP A 257 4.22 -11.46 2.04
CA TRP A 257 5.40 -10.59 2.12
C TRP A 257 6.68 -11.31 1.68
N LYS A 258 6.92 -12.55 2.14
CA LYS A 258 8.09 -13.33 1.68
C LYS A 258 8.06 -13.59 0.17
N ARG A 259 6.88 -13.85 -0.38
CA ARG A 259 6.68 -14.02 -1.83
C ARG A 259 6.93 -12.73 -2.60
N PHE A 260 6.46 -11.60 -2.07
CA PHE A 260 6.72 -10.26 -2.60
C PHE A 260 8.22 -9.95 -2.61
N VAL A 261 8.90 -10.15 -1.49
CA VAL A 261 10.35 -9.95 -1.33
C VAL A 261 11.13 -10.80 -2.34
N THR A 262 10.75 -12.07 -2.51
CA THR A 262 11.38 -12.97 -3.50
C THR A 262 11.20 -12.47 -4.94
N ALA A 263 10.01 -11.93 -5.27
CA ALA A 263 9.72 -11.45 -6.61
C ALA A 263 10.45 -10.13 -6.92
N PHE A 264 10.49 -9.20 -5.97
CA PHE A 264 10.89 -7.82 -6.21
C PHE A 264 12.26 -7.43 -5.66
N MET A 265 12.90 -8.20 -4.77
CA MET A 265 14.15 -7.78 -4.12
C MET A 265 15.32 -8.68 -4.49
N GLY A 266 16.50 -8.09 -4.66
CA GLY A 266 17.76 -8.81 -4.91
C GLY A 266 18.46 -9.21 -3.61
N SER A 267 19.44 -10.12 -3.68
CA SER A 267 20.19 -10.63 -2.52
C SER A 267 20.85 -9.53 -1.68
N ASP A 268 21.32 -8.45 -2.32
CA ASP A 268 21.96 -7.34 -1.59
C ASP A 268 20.95 -6.51 -0.80
N THR A 269 19.75 -6.28 -1.35
CA THR A 269 18.64 -5.68 -0.60
C THR A 269 18.30 -6.52 0.64
N HIS A 270 18.24 -7.85 0.51
CA HIS A 270 17.94 -8.74 1.63
C HIS A 270 18.98 -8.64 2.76
N LYS A 271 20.27 -8.49 2.44
CA LYS A 271 21.32 -8.31 3.46
C LYS A 271 21.05 -7.06 4.30
N ILE A 272 20.69 -5.95 3.64
CA ILE A 272 20.40 -4.69 4.32
C ILE A 272 19.11 -4.80 5.15
N MET A 273 18.07 -5.46 4.61
CA MET A 273 16.84 -5.72 5.37
C MET A 273 17.12 -6.46 6.67
N ASN A 274 18.01 -7.46 6.65
CA ASN A 274 18.42 -8.17 7.88
C ASN A 274 19.13 -7.26 8.89
N GLU A 275 19.91 -6.28 8.42
CA GLU A 275 20.56 -5.32 9.31
C GLU A 275 19.56 -4.36 9.95
N VAL A 276 18.54 -3.93 9.20
CA VAL A 276 17.40 -3.13 9.71
C VAL A 276 16.56 -3.96 10.68
N ASP A 277 16.26 -5.22 10.37
CA ASP A 277 15.50 -6.14 11.22
C ASP A 277 16.15 -6.28 12.60
N LYS A 278 17.47 -6.49 12.65
CA LYS A 278 18.25 -6.54 13.89
C LYS A 278 18.09 -5.28 14.74
N ILE A 279 18.07 -4.09 14.13
CA ILE A 279 17.89 -2.81 14.85
C ILE A 279 16.46 -2.69 15.37
N GLN A 280 15.47 -3.06 14.57
CA GLN A 280 14.06 -3.03 14.98
C GLN A 280 13.80 -3.99 16.14
N LEU A 281 14.32 -5.23 16.06
CA LEU A 281 14.23 -6.21 17.15
C LEU A 281 14.95 -5.73 18.41
N ALA A 282 16.14 -5.15 18.26
CA ALA A 282 16.88 -4.54 19.37
C ALA A 282 16.07 -3.43 20.06
N ARG A 283 15.33 -2.62 19.30
CA ARG A 283 14.46 -1.55 19.84
C ARG A 283 13.25 -2.10 20.59
N LEU A 284 12.74 -3.26 20.19
CA LEU A 284 11.62 -3.91 20.89
C LEU A 284 12.06 -4.61 22.18
N HIS A 285 13.35 -4.90 22.33
CA HIS A 285 13.88 -5.55 23.50
C HIS A 285 13.78 -4.63 24.73
N ARG A 286 13.09 -5.09 25.78
CA ARG A 286 13.02 -4.39 27.07
C ARG A 286 14.17 -4.86 27.97
N PRO A 287 15.14 -4.00 28.31
CA PRO A 287 16.24 -4.40 29.19
C PRO A 287 15.70 -4.70 30.59
N PHE A 288 16.21 -5.77 31.22
CA PHE A 288 15.89 -6.09 32.61
C PHE A 288 16.48 -5.07 33.59
N ASN A 289 17.68 -4.55 33.30
CA ASN A 289 18.30 -3.46 34.04
C ASN A 289 19.05 -2.51 33.08
N ALA A 290 18.47 -1.31 32.88
CA ALA A 290 19.01 -0.29 31.98
C ALA A 290 20.26 0.44 32.53
N ASN A 291 20.61 0.23 33.80
CA ASN A 291 21.75 0.89 34.44
C ASN A 291 23.04 0.05 34.39
N THR A 292 23.07 -1.03 33.62
CA THR A 292 24.25 -1.88 33.48
C THR A 292 25.19 -1.38 32.39
N GLU A 293 26.50 -1.49 32.59
CA GLU A 293 27.51 -1.17 31.56
C GLU A 293 27.30 -1.98 30.27
N ALA A 294 26.83 -3.23 30.40
CA ALA A 294 26.49 -4.08 29.28
C ALA A 294 25.36 -3.49 28.42
N PHE A 295 24.31 -2.97 29.05
CA PHE A 295 23.22 -2.31 28.33
C PHE A 295 23.67 -0.99 27.68
N GLN A 296 24.46 -0.18 28.37
CA GLN A 296 25.01 1.06 27.82
C GLN A 296 25.92 0.76 26.60
N SER A 297 26.75 -0.28 26.67
CA SER A 297 27.56 -0.75 25.55
C SER A 297 26.71 -1.23 24.38
N PHE A 298 25.63 -1.96 24.65
CA PHE A 298 24.66 -2.39 23.64
C PHE A 298 23.99 -1.19 22.93
N VAL A 299 23.58 -0.17 23.68
CA VAL A 299 22.98 1.07 23.14
C VAL A 299 23.96 1.78 22.20
N VAL A 300 25.22 1.96 22.62
CA VAL A 300 26.26 2.57 21.79
C VAL A 300 26.50 1.76 20.51
N GLN A 301 26.51 0.43 20.59
CA GLN A 301 26.63 -0.44 19.41
C GLN A 301 25.47 -0.23 18.43
N GLN A 302 24.23 -0.13 18.90
CA GLN A 302 23.07 0.14 18.03
C GLN A 302 23.16 1.52 17.37
N ILE A 303 23.57 2.56 18.12
CA ILE A 303 23.77 3.91 17.59
C ILE A 303 24.82 3.91 16.47
N ASN A 304 25.97 3.28 16.69
CA ASN A 304 27.03 3.19 15.67
C ASN A 304 26.56 2.45 14.42
N LYS A 305 25.78 1.37 14.60
CA LYS A 305 25.20 0.61 13.50
C LYS A 305 24.21 1.45 12.69
N ILE A 306 23.35 2.23 13.36
CA ILE A 306 22.39 3.14 12.71
C ILE A 306 23.12 4.22 11.92
N LYS A 307 24.17 4.82 12.48
CA LYS A 307 25.00 5.82 11.77
C LYS A 307 25.63 5.21 10.51
N TYR A 308 26.26 4.05 10.65
CA TYR A 308 26.85 3.33 9.51
C TYR A 308 25.82 3.05 8.41
N LEU A 309 24.66 2.50 8.74
CA LEU A 309 23.63 2.20 7.74
C LEU A 309 23.10 3.47 7.05
N THR A 310 22.85 4.54 7.80
CA THR A 310 22.34 5.81 7.24
C THR A 310 23.38 6.48 6.34
N GLU A 311 24.67 6.38 6.67
CA GLU A 311 25.76 6.89 5.83
C GLU A 311 25.92 6.07 4.54
N GLN A 312 25.86 4.74 4.62
CA GLN A 312 26.00 3.87 3.44
C GLN A 312 24.76 3.87 2.54
N TYR A 313 23.57 4.08 3.11
CA TYR A 313 22.30 4.04 2.41
C TYR A 313 21.44 5.27 2.77
N PRO A 314 21.67 6.43 2.14
CA PRO A 314 20.97 7.67 2.46
C PRO A 314 19.43 7.62 2.33
N GLY A 315 18.89 6.63 1.60
CA GLY A 315 17.45 6.39 1.50
C GLY A 315 16.82 5.74 2.74
N ILE A 316 17.62 5.26 3.70
CA ILE A 316 17.15 4.67 4.95
C ILE A 316 16.98 5.78 6.00
N ASN A 317 15.76 5.98 6.48
CA ASN A 317 15.49 6.86 7.62
C ASN A 317 15.36 6.04 8.92
N LEU A 318 16.39 6.11 9.76
CA LEU A 318 16.45 5.48 11.09
C LEU A 318 16.44 6.52 12.23
N THR A 319 15.97 7.75 11.98
CA THR A 319 15.97 8.82 12.99
C THR A 319 15.22 8.42 14.27
N SER A 320 14.06 7.78 14.13
CA SER A 320 13.27 7.36 15.29
C SER A 320 13.97 6.29 16.14
N GLU A 321 14.66 5.36 15.49
CA GLU A 321 15.45 4.31 16.13
C GLU A 321 16.68 4.93 16.81
N TYR A 322 17.33 5.89 16.16
CA TYR A 322 18.46 6.62 16.70
C TYR A 322 18.08 7.38 17.98
N GLU A 323 16.98 8.13 17.94
CA GLU A 323 16.47 8.88 19.09
C GLU A 323 16.10 7.96 20.25
N TYR A 324 15.46 6.82 19.96
CA TYR A 324 15.14 5.82 20.97
C TYR A 324 16.38 5.29 21.69
N PHE A 325 17.42 4.87 20.97
CA PHE A 325 18.64 4.38 21.63
C PHE A 325 19.39 5.51 22.32
N ARG A 326 19.44 6.70 21.71
CA ARG A 326 20.09 7.87 22.30
C ARG A 326 19.45 8.27 23.63
N SER A 327 18.12 8.16 23.79
CA SER A 327 17.46 8.50 25.05
C SER A 327 17.84 7.61 26.24
N HIS A 328 18.55 6.50 26.01
CA HIS A 328 19.05 5.60 27.05
C HIS A 328 20.50 5.92 27.47
N LEU A 329 21.20 6.77 26.71
CA LEU A 329 22.42 7.42 27.16
C LEU A 329 21.98 8.63 27.98
N GLY A 330 22.44 8.76 29.23
CA GLY A 330 22.15 9.95 30.04
C GLY A 330 22.55 11.24 29.32
N GLU A 331 22.02 12.40 29.76
CA GLU A 331 22.44 13.69 29.20
C GLU A 331 23.97 13.80 29.27
N ILE A 332 24.62 13.81 28.09
CA ILE A 332 26.03 14.17 27.92
C ILE A 332 26.07 15.65 27.59
#